data_AF-A0A7Y1XSH1-F1
#
_entry.id   AF-A0A7Y1XSH1-F1
#
_cell.length_a   1.000
_cell.length_b   1.000
_cell.length_c   1.000
_cell.angle_alpha   90.00
_cell.angle_beta   90.00
_cell.angle_gamma   90.00
#
_symmetry.space_group_name_H-M   'P 1'
#
loop_
_entity.id
_entity.type
_entity.pdbx_description
1 polymer ?
#
loop_
_entity_poly.entity_id
_entity_poly.type
_entity_poly.pdbx_seq_one_letter_code
_entity_poly.pdbx_strand_id
1 'polypeptide(L)' 'TIRDNHRPFDGSIEDLDVPTLLVGADPEVDALVSTERGEALAVANPFVEYVILPGAGHSLHRDDYGALWVAIEPFIL' A
#
# COMPACT_ATOMS: atom_id res chain seq x y z
N THR A 1 -2.78 -14.36 -23.27
CA THR A 1 -3.98 -14.80 -22.51
C THR A 1 -3.99 -14.03 -21.21
N ILE A 2 -5.00 -13.19 -20.99
CA ILE A 2 -5.18 -12.49 -19.71
C ILE A 2 -5.44 -13.57 -18.66
N ARG A 3 -4.63 -13.62 -17.58
CA ARG A 3 -4.88 -14.53 -16.46
C ARG A 3 -6.25 -14.18 -15.89
N ASP A 4 -7.07 -15.20 -15.66
CA ASP A 4 -8.36 -15.05 -15.00
C ASP A 4 -8.12 -14.64 -13.53
N ASN A 5 -8.19 -13.33 -13.27
CA ASN A 5 -8.06 -12.73 -11.94
C ASN A 5 -9.40 -12.74 -11.17
N HIS A 6 -10.43 -13.47 -11.62
CA HIS A 6 -11.74 -13.49 -10.97
C HIS A 6 -11.84 -14.36 -9.71
N ARG A 7 -10.77 -15.05 -9.28
CA ARG A 7 -10.79 -15.66 -7.95
C ARG A 7 -10.91 -14.56 -6.90
N PRO A 8 -11.95 -14.57 -6.05
CA PRO A 8 -12.01 -13.67 -4.92
C PRO A 8 -10.77 -13.89 -4.05
N PHE A 9 -10.10 -12.81 -3.68
CA PHE A 9 -9.12 -12.85 -2.62
C PHE A 9 -9.88 -13.10 -1.31
N ASP A 10 -9.56 -14.20 -0.63
CA ASP A 10 -10.16 -14.63 0.65
C ASP A 10 -9.23 -14.40 1.84
N GLY A 11 -8.05 -13.81 1.63
CA GLY A 11 -7.12 -13.48 2.69
C GLY A 11 -7.60 -12.28 3.52
N SER A 12 -7.35 -12.34 4.84
CA SER A 12 -7.61 -11.23 5.76
C SER A 12 -6.31 -10.51 6.12
N ILE A 13 -6.39 -9.20 6.43
CA ILE A 13 -5.21 -8.47 6.88
C ILE A 13 -4.74 -9.00 8.23
N GLU A 14 -5.65 -9.48 9.06
CA GLU A 14 -5.43 -10.06 10.39
C GLU A 14 -4.63 -11.36 10.35
N ASP A 15 -4.56 -12.03 9.20
CA ASP A 15 -3.82 -13.29 9.02
C ASP A 15 -2.34 -13.07 8.69
N LEU A 16 -1.90 -11.82 8.46
CA LEU A 16 -0.49 -11.52 8.18
C LEU A 16 0.35 -11.63 9.46
N ASP A 17 1.38 -12.47 9.42
CA ASP A 17 2.31 -12.72 10.54
C ASP A 17 3.75 -12.26 10.27
N VAL A 18 3.97 -11.60 9.13
CA VAL A 18 5.24 -11.03 8.71
C VAL A 18 5.15 -9.51 8.62
N PRO A 19 6.26 -8.78 8.91
CA PRO A 19 6.31 -7.34 8.68
C PRO A 19 5.80 -7.01 7.28
N THR A 20 4.87 -6.06 7.20
CA THR A 20 4.22 -5.64 5.96
C THR A 20 4.17 -4.12 5.88
N LEU A 21 4.73 -3.54 4.81
CA LEU A 21 4.60 -2.12 4.52
C LEU A 21 3.46 -1.87 3.53
N LEU A 22 2.48 -1.08 3.93
CA LEU A 22 1.41 -0.56 3.09
C LEU A 22 1.74 0.88 2.67
N VAL A 23 1.86 1.14 1.37
CA VAL A 23 2.14 2.47 0.83
C VAL A 23 0.89 3.02 0.13
N GLY A 24 0.36 4.14 0.64
CA GLY A 24 -0.76 4.87 0.09
C GLY A 24 -0.34 6.05 -0.80
N ALA A 25 -1.24 6.45 -1.69
CA ALA A 25 -1.12 7.65 -2.50
C ALA A 25 -1.48 8.91 -1.71
N ASP A 26 -1.02 10.06 -2.19
CA ASP A 26 -1.40 11.37 -1.67
C ASP A 26 -2.87 11.67 -2.02
N PRO A 27 -3.76 11.91 -1.02
CA PRO A 27 -5.17 12.18 -1.25
C PRO A 27 -5.42 13.45 -2.08
N GLU A 28 -4.48 14.39 -2.14
CA GLU A 28 -4.64 15.66 -2.85
C GLU A 28 -4.27 15.59 -4.35
N VAL A 29 -3.75 14.46 -4.83
CA VAL A 29 -3.28 14.30 -6.23
C VAL A 29 -4.26 13.50 -7.08
N ASP A 30 -4.34 12.19 -6.85
CA ASP A 30 -5.21 11.25 -7.58
C ASP A 30 -5.28 9.90 -6.85
N ALA A 31 -5.47 9.92 -5.52
CA ALA A 31 -5.60 8.69 -4.74
C ALA A 31 -6.94 8.01 -5.02
N LEU A 32 -6.91 6.74 -5.45
CA LEU A 32 -8.12 5.93 -5.63
C LEU A 32 -8.57 5.26 -4.32
N VAL A 33 -7.63 4.97 -3.43
CA VAL A 33 -7.87 4.32 -2.14
C VAL A 33 -7.73 5.38 -1.05
N SER A 34 -8.74 5.49 -0.19
CA SER A 34 -8.77 6.51 0.86
C SER A 34 -7.75 6.23 1.96
N THR A 35 -7.30 7.29 2.63
CA THR A 35 -6.35 7.20 3.75
C THR A 35 -6.96 6.46 4.93
N GLU A 36 -8.26 6.67 5.21
CA GLU A 36 -8.96 5.97 6.30
C GLU A 36 -8.94 4.45 6.11
N ARG A 37 -8.94 3.98 4.86
CA ARG A 37 -8.84 2.55 4.58
C ARG A 37 -7.46 2.00 4.93
N GLY A 38 -6.39 2.74 4.62
CA GLY A 38 -5.02 2.36 4.97
C GLY A 38 -4.79 2.38 6.49
N GLU A 39 -5.25 3.43 7.15
CA GLU A 39 -5.18 3.57 8.62
C GLU A 39 -5.93 2.43 9.32
N ALA A 40 -7.14 2.08 8.85
CA ALA A 40 -7.90 0.98 9.41
C ALA A 40 -7.18 -0.38 9.30
N LEU A 41 -6.44 -0.61 8.21
CA LEU A 41 -5.66 -1.84 8.02
C LEU A 41 -4.44 -1.91 8.97
N ALA A 42 -3.74 -0.79 9.16
CA ALA A 42 -2.62 -0.71 10.11
C ALA A 42 -3.08 -0.88 11.57
N VAL A 43 -4.27 -0.38 11.91
CA VAL A 43 -4.88 -0.62 13.24
C VAL A 43 -5.29 -2.09 13.43
N ALA A 44 -5.75 -2.74 12.36
CA ALA A 44 -6.24 -4.12 12.41
C ALA A 44 -5.13 -5.16 12.59
N ASN A 45 -3.88 -4.86 12.19
CA ASN A 45 -2.77 -5.79 12.34
C ASN A 45 -1.46 -5.08 12.76
N PRO A 46 -0.84 -5.45 13.91
CA PRO A 46 0.40 -4.84 14.40
C PRO A 46 1.64 -5.09 13.52
N PHE A 47 1.59 -6.03 12.58
CA PHE A 47 2.65 -6.25 11.59
C PHE A 47 2.55 -5.32 10.38
N VAL A 48 1.50 -4.51 10.28
CA VAL A 48 1.25 -3.61 9.15
C VAL A 48 1.64 -2.19 9.52
N GLU A 49 2.62 -1.65 8.81
CA GLU A 49 2.96 -0.23 8.82
C GLU A 49 2.28 0.46 7.63
N TYR A 50 1.65 1.62 7.85
CA TYR A 50 1.05 2.41 6.79
C TYR A 50 1.76 3.75 6.63
N VAL A 51 2.19 4.04 5.40
CA VAL A 51 2.80 5.31 5.02
C VAL A 51 2.10 5.90 3.79
N ILE A 52 2.03 7.22 3.70
CA ILE A 52 1.55 7.94 2.52
C ILE A 52 2.76 8.48 1.78
N LEU A 53 2.78 8.32 0.45
CA LEU A 53 3.80 8.90 -0.42
C LEU A 53 3.33 10.28 -0.91
N PRO A 54 3.88 11.40 -0.39
CA PRO A 54 3.43 12.73 -0.77
C PRO A 54 3.68 13.01 -2.26
N GLY A 55 2.75 13.70 -2.91
CA GLY A 55 2.83 14.07 -4.31
C GLY A 55 2.59 12.95 -5.32
N ALA A 56 2.31 11.71 -4.89
CA ALA A 56 2.10 10.58 -5.79
C ALA A 56 0.62 10.17 -5.87
N GLY A 57 0.13 9.90 -7.09
CA GLY A 57 -1.25 9.44 -7.33
C GLY A 57 -1.40 7.92 -7.20
N HIS A 58 -2.54 7.38 -7.65
CA HIS A 58 -2.84 5.95 -7.60
C HIS A 58 -1.74 5.08 -8.25
N SER A 59 -1.04 5.63 -9.24
CA SER A 59 0.03 4.95 -9.95
C SER A 59 1.41 5.29 -9.39
N LEU A 60 1.55 5.42 -8.07
CA LEU A 60 2.77 5.83 -7.34
C LEU A 60 4.10 5.22 -7.86
N HIS A 61 4.11 3.94 -8.23
CA HIS A 61 5.28 3.27 -8.81
C HIS A 61 5.70 3.78 -10.20
N ARG A 62 4.79 4.42 -10.94
CA ARG A 62 5.05 5.10 -12.22
C ARG A 62 5.22 6.59 -12.06
N ASP A 63 4.44 7.19 -11.17
CA ASP A 63 4.38 8.65 -11.00
C ASP A 63 5.68 9.16 -10.37
N ASP A 64 6.20 8.46 -9.36
CA ASP A 64 7.51 8.75 -8.76
C ASP A 64 8.18 7.49 -8.18
N TYR A 65 8.86 6.76 -9.05
CA TYR A 65 9.65 5.59 -8.64
C TYR A 65 10.74 5.92 -7.61
N GLY A 66 11.36 7.11 -7.73
CA GLY A 66 12.45 7.52 -6.84
C GLY A 66 11.95 7.70 -5.41
N ALA A 67 10.85 8.44 -5.24
CA ALA A 67 10.22 8.63 -3.94
C ALA A 67 9.69 7.30 -3.36
N LEU A 68 9.08 6.45 -4.20
CA LEU A 68 8.64 5.13 -3.77
C LEU A 68 9.82 4.26 -3.30
N TRP A 69 10.96 4.30 -3.99
CA TRP A 69 12.15 3.56 -3.58
C TRP A 69 12.66 4.01 -2.22
N VAL A 70 12.74 5.32 -1.97
CA VAL A 70 13.16 5.87 -0.67
C VAL A 70 12.24 5.41 0.46
N ALA A 71 10.94 5.21 0.20
CA ALA A 71 10.00 4.68 1.18
C ALA A 71 10.17 3.17 1.43
N ILE A 72 10.50 2.39 0.40
CA ILE A 72 10.60 0.92 0.50
C ILE A 72 11.96 0.46 0.99
N GLU A 73 13.06 1.12 0.60
CA GLU A 73 14.43 0.69 0.88
C GLU A 73 14.68 0.42 2.38
N PRO A 74 14.27 1.28 3.34
CA PRO A 74 14.49 1.03 4.77
C PRO A 74 13.73 -0.18 5.32
N PHE A 75 12.67 -0.62 4.62
CA PHE A 75 11.82 -1.72 5.05
C PHE A 75 12.32 -3.09 4.58
N ILE A 76 13.10 -3.14 3.50
CA ILE A 76 13.59 -4.38 2.89
C ILE A 76 15.06 -4.69 3.20
N LEU A 77 15.76 -3.81 3.91
CA LEU A 77 17.17 -3.94 4.31
C LEU A 77 17.30 -4.15 5.81
#